data_AF-A0A3D2MK50-F1
#
_entry.id   AF-A0A3D2MK50-F1
#
_cell.length_a   1.000
_cell.length_b   1.000
_cell.length_c   1.000
_cell.angle_alpha   90.00
_cell.angle_beta   90.00
_cell.angle_gamma   90.00
#
_symmetry.space_group_name_H-M   'P 1'
#
loop_
_entity.id
_entity.type
_entity.pdbx_description
1 polymer ?
#
loop_
_entity_poly.entity_id
_entity_poly.type
_entity_poly.pdbx_seq_one_letter_code
_entity_poly.pdbx_strand_id
1 'polypeptide(L)'
;PMGTVNVWARETNIPLDNTGACAVLLHGELRRIDLGKVNERYFLLMAGIGLDAVVAHAVEKKPIKRLGVLGYLLVGTWLGLGYESFRAYLTINGRLVKKNALQIVVGNTRLYGGAIKYTWKAKCDDGLLDVCV
;
A
#
# COMPACT_ATOMS: atom_id res chain seq x y z
N PRO A 1 5.07 -13.29 -10.84
CA PRO A 1 5.06 -11.88 -10.36
C PRO A 1 5.81 -10.98 -11.34
N MET A 2 5.10 -10.22 -12.19
CA MET A 2 5.71 -9.55 -13.37
C MET A 2 5.91 -8.04 -13.22
N GLY A 3 5.52 -7.45 -12.08
CA GLY A 3 5.76 -6.02 -11.80
C GLY A 3 7.16 -5.77 -11.23
N THR A 4 7.50 -4.51 -10.97
CA THR A 4 8.80 -4.16 -10.37
C THR A 4 8.89 -4.56 -8.90
N VAL A 5 7.84 -4.28 -8.12
CA VAL A 5 7.88 -4.47 -6.65
C VAL A 5 7.25 -5.78 -6.23
N ASN A 6 6.13 -6.15 -6.87
CA ASN A 6 5.36 -7.36 -6.57
C ASN A 6 4.99 -7.49 -5.09
N VAL A 7 4.45 -6.40 -4.49
CA VAL A 7 4.16 -6.33 -3.05
C VAL A 7 3.34 -7.53 -2.57
N TRP A 8 2.26 -7.89 -3.27
CA TRP A 8 1.43 -9.03 -2.88
C TRP A 8 2.20 -10.35 -2.83
N ALA A 9 3.09 -10.60 -3.79
CA ALA A 9 3.92 -11.79 -3.79
C ALA A 9 4.87 -11.79 -2.57
N ARG A 10 5.39 -10.63 -2.17
CA ARG A 10 6.21 -10.49 -0.96
C ARG A 10 5.42 -10.70 0.32
N GLU A 11 4.17 -10.23 0.37
CA GLU A 11 3.28 -10.43 1.53
C GLU A 11 2.94 -11.90 1.75
N THR A 12 2.69 -12.61 0.65
CA THR A 12 2.24 -14.01 0.66
C THR A 12 3.38 -15.02 0.49
N ASN A 13 4.62 -14.54 0.41
CA ASN A 13 5.81 -15.35 0.12
C ASN A 13 5.73 -16.16 -1.19
N ILE A 14 4.97 -15.68 -2.18
CA ILE A 14 5.02 -16.24 -3.53
C ILE A 14 6.41 -15.94 -4.12
N PRO A 15 7.14 -16.96 -4.63
CA PRO A 15 8.44 -16.74 -5.25
C PRO A 15 8.37 -15.71 -6.39
N LEU A 16 9.41 -14.89 -6.51
CA LEU A 16 9.45 -13.82 -7.51
C LEU A 16 9.91 -14.31 -8.89
N ASP A 17 10.57 -15.47 -8.96
CA ASP A 17 10.88 -16.13 -10.22
C ASP A 17 9.64 -16.85 -10.80
N ASN A 18 9.61 -16.98 -12.12
CA ASN A 18 8.45 -17.56 -12.81
C ASN A 18 8.23 -19.03 -12.45
N THR A 19 9.31 -19.80 -12.28
CA THR A 19 9.21 -21.24 -11.98
C THR A 19 8.56 -21.48 -10.63
N GLY A 20 9.04 -20.80 -9.58
CA GLY A 20 8.47 -20.89 -8.24
C GLY A 20 7.04 -20.33 -8.16
N ALA A 21 6.74 -19.23 -8.87
CA ALA A 21 5.39 -18.72 -8.93
C ALA A 21 4.41 -19.69 -9.63
N CYS A 22 4.83 -20.34 -10.71
CA CYS A 22 4.04 -21.38 -11.39
C CYS A 22 3.81 -22.59 -10.47
N ALA A 23 4.80 -22.96 -9.66
CA ALA A 23 4.63 -24.03 -8.68
C ALA A 23 3.54 -23.69 -7.64
N VAL A 24 3.50 -22.44 -7.15
CA VAL A 24 2.42 -21.99 -6.25
C VAL A 24 1.06 -22.00 -6.96
N LEU A 25 1.00 -21.66 -8.25
CA LEU A 25 -0.26 -21.72 -9.01
C LEU A 25 -0.80 -23.15 -9.13
N LEU A 26 0.07 -24.14 -9.31
CA LEU A 26 -0.31 -25.55 -9.51
C LEU A 26 -0.55 -26.30 -8.20
N HIS A 27 0.19 -25.96 -7.15
CA HIS A 27 0.28 -26.77 -5.92
C HIS A 27 0.07 -25.97 -4.64
N GLY A 28 -0.20 -24.67 -4.73
CA GLY A 28 -0.42 -23.81 -3.58
C GLY A 28 -1.74 -24.05 -2.87
N GLU A 29 -1.88 -23.44 -1.70
CA GLU A 29 -3.10 -23.46 -0.92
C GLU A 29 -4.02 -22.31 -1.32
N LEU A 30 -5.31 -22.62 -1.46
CA LEU A 30 -6.34 -21.59 -1.59
C LEU A 30 -6.66 -21.01 -0.21
N ARG A 31 -6.62 -19.68 -0.10
CA ARG A 31 -7.01 -18.95 1.10
C ARG A 31 -8.01 -17.88 0.75
N ARG A 32 -8.98 -17.69 1.65
CA ARG A 32 -9.86 -16.51 1.60
C ARG A 32 -9.10 -15.34 2.20
N ILE A 33 -9.22 -14.20 1.56
CA ILE A 33 -8.64 -12.95 2.01
C ILE A 33 -9.68 -11.86 1.91
N ASP A 34 -9.55 -10.87 2.77
CA ASP A 34 -10.35 -9.67 2.81
C ASP A 34 -9.86 -8.68 1.75
N LEU A 35 -10.78 -7.81 1.33
CA LEU A 35 -10.48 -6.66 0.50
C LEU A 35 -10.96 -5.41 1.23
N GLY A 36 -10.12 -4.38 1.24
CA GLY A 36 -10.57 -3.06 1.63
C GLY A 36 -11.48 -2.46 0.56
N LYS A 37 -12.41 -1.59 0.96
CA LYS A 37 -13.30 -0.87 0.04
C LYS A 37 -13.29 0.62 0.37
N VAL A 38 -13.09 1.46 -0.63
CA VAL A 38 -13.29 2.91 -0.56
C VAL A 38 -14.40 3.27 -1.55
N ASN A 39 -15.51 3.78 -1.05
CA ASN A 39 -16.73 3.99 -1.84
C ASN A 39 -17.11 2.69 -2.57
N GLU A 40 -17.10 2.70 -3.91
CA GLU A 40 -17.38 1.52 -4.76
C GLU A 40 -16.12 0.80 -5.27
N ARG A 41 -14.92 1.21 -4.84
CA ARG A 41 -13.66 0.66 -5.32
C ARG A 41 -12.98 -0.22 -4.27
N TYR A 42 -12.71 -1.46 -4.63
CA TYR A 42 -11.94 -2.39 -3.80
C TYR A 42 -10.44 -2.19 -3.96
N PHE A 43 -9.69 -2.47 -2.90
CA PHE A 43 -8.24 -2.52 -2.90
C PHE A 43 -7.74 -3.74 -2.12
N LEU A 44 -6.64 -4.33 -2.60
CA LEU A 44 -6.02 -5.51 -2.00
C LEU A 44 -5.01 -5.16 -0.92
N LEU A 45 -4.20 -4.13 -1.14
CA LEU A 45 -3.04 -3.81 -0.30
C LEU A 45 -3.34 -2.69 0.70
N MET A 46 -3.57 -1.49 0.17
CA MET A 46 -3.74 -0.29 0.97
C MET A 46 -4.37 0.85 0.17
N ALA A 47 -4.93 1.80 0.90
CA ALA A 47 -5.36 3.10 0.41
C ALA A 47 -4.61 4.20 1.19
N GLY A 48 -4.16 5.24 0.48
CA GLY A 48 -3.39 6.34 1.05
C GLY A 48 -4.06 7.69 0.86
N ILE A 49 -3.87 8.58 1.83
CA ILE A 49 -4.25 10.00 1.79
C ILE A 49 -3.01 10.82 2.14
N GLY A 50 -2.86 12.00 1.53
CA GLY A 50 -1.75 12.91 1.81
C GLY A 50 -0.56 12.71 0.88
N LEU A 51 0.65 12.80 1.44
CA LEU A 51 1.90 12.77 0.66
C LEU A 51 1.98 11.59 -0.32
N ASP A 52 1.62 10.37 0.13
CA ASP A 52 1.59 9.16 -0.72
C ASP A 52 0.74 9.37 -1.99
N ALA A 53 -0.49 9.87 -1.83
CA ALA A 53 -1.41 10.08 -2.94
C ALA A 53 -0.87 11.11 -3.95
N VAL A 54 -0.22 12.17 -3.46
CA VAL A 54 0.39 13.20 -4.30
C VAL A 54 1.58 12.63 -5.08
N VAL A 55 2.43 11.83 -4.43
CA VAL A 55 3.57 11.16 -5.07
C VAL A 55 3.08 10.16 -6.12
N ALA A 56 2.11 9.31 -5.79
CA ALA A 56 1.56 8.33 -6.71
C ALA A 56 0.99 8.98 -7.97
N HIS A 57 0.20 10.05 -7.81
CA HIS A 57 -0.36 10.82 -8.92
C HIS A 57 0.72 11.48 -9.79
N ALA A 58 1.76 12.01 -9.16
CA ALA A 58 2.87 12.65 -9.87
C ALA A 58 3.71 11.63 -10.67
N VAL A 59 3.98 10.45 -10.11
CA VAL A 59 4.70 9.37 -10.80
C VAL A 59 3.89 8.83 -11.97
N GLU A 60 2.58 8.66 -11.82
CA GLU A 60 1.71 8.14 -12.88
C GLU A 60 1.65 9.06 -14.10
N LYS A 61 1.74 10.39 -13.88
CA LYS A 61 1.75 11.40 -14.95
C LYS A 61 3.11 11.58 -15.63
N LYS A 62 4.20 11.05 -15.09
CA LYS A 62 5.57 11.29 -15.59
C LYS A 62 6.20 10.04 -16.23
N PRO A 63 7.09 10.20 -17.23
CA PRO A 63 7.80 9.08 -17.87
C PRO A 63 8.76 8.33 -16.93
N ILE A 64 8.96 8.84 -15.71
CA ILE A 64 9.83 8.29 -14.67
C ILE A 64 9.26 6.98 -14.08
N LYS A 65 8.02 6.61 -14.41
CA LYS A 65 7.42 5.31 -14.07
C LYS A 65 8.31 4.11 -14.46
N ARG A 66 9.10 4.26 -15.53
CA ARG A 66 10.06 3.23 -15.99
C ARG A 66 11.24 3.01 -15.02
N LEU A 67 11.53 3.97 -14.13
CA LEU A 67 12.59 3.83 -13.11
C LEU A 67 12.12 3.03 -11.88
N GLY A 68 10.86 2.56 -11.86
CA GLY A 68 10.36 1.73 -10.77
C GLY A 68 10.45 2.43 -9.41
N VAL A 69 10.98 1.72 -8.41
CA VAL A 69 11.11 2.21 -7.01
C VAL A 69 11.93 3.50 -6.92
N LEU A 70 12.96 3.67 -7.77
CA LEU A 70 13.78 4.88 -7.77
C LEU A 70 12.99 6.12 -8.20
N GLY A 71 12.06 5.97 -9.16
CA GLY A 71 11.17 7.06 -9.56
C GLY A 71 10.28 7.53 -8.41
N TYR A 72 9.77 6.59 -7.61
CA TYR A 72 8.99 6.90 -6.41
C TYR A 72 9.83 7.58 -5.33
N LEU A 73 11.06 7.12 -5.08
CA LEU A 73 11.95 7.74 -4.08
C LEU A 73 12.32 9.17 -4.46
N LEU A 74 12.67 9.43 -5.73
CA LEU A 74 13.04 10.76 -6.21
C LEU A 74 11.87 11.75 -6.19
N VAL A 75 10.69 11.32 -6.62
CA VAL A 75 9.49 12.16 -6.58
C VAL A 75 9.02 12.36 -5.14
N GLY A 76 9.14 11.32 -4.31
CA GLY A 76 8.84 11.35 -2.88
C GLY A 76 9.72 12.32 -2.11
N THR A 77 11.04 12.33 -2.34
CA THR A 77 11.94 13.31 -1.72
C THR A 77 11.68 14.72 -2.23
N TRP A 78 11.47 14.91 -3.52
CA TRP A 78 11.23 16.23 -4.09
C TRP A 78 9.91 16.87 -3.62
N LEU A 79 8.81 16.09 -3.59
CA LEU A 79 7.51 16.58 -3.15
C LEU A 79 7.39 16.61 -1.62
N GLY A 80 8.07 15.69 -0.91
CA GLY A 80 8.02 15.59 0.55
C GLY A 80 8.67 16.78 1.27
N LEU A 81 9.70 17.41 0.68
CA LEU A 81 10.40 18.53 1.28
C LEU A 81 9.56 19.83 1.43
N GLY A 82 8.38 19.90 0.82
CA GLY A 82 7.46 21.03 0.94
C GLY A 82 6.01 20.64 1.25
N TYR A 83 5.75 19.39 1.63
CA TYR A 83 4.39 18.93 1.89
C TYR A 83 3.94 19.33 3.29
N GLU A 84 2.95 20.21 3.38
CA GLU A 84 2.38 20.64 4.66
C GLU A 84 1.45 19.57 5.24
N SER A 85 1.45 19.46 6.57
CA SER A 85 0.48 18.60 7.25
C SER A 85 -0.94 19.13 7.07
N PHE A 86 -1.90 18.22 6.93
CA PHE A 86 -3.32 18.56 6.91
C PHE A 86 -4.00 18.10 8.20
N ARG A 87 -5.08 18.79 8.58
CA ARG A 87 -5.90 18.39 9.71
C ARG A 87 -6.88 17.30 9.27
N ALA A 88 -6.77 16.13 9.90
CA ALA A 88 -7.59 14.95 9.64
C ALA A 88 -8.58 14.69 10.77
N TYR A 89 -9.80 14.31 10.38
CA TYR A 89 -10.86 13.84 11.26
C TYR A 89 -11.21 12.41 10.82
N LEU A 90 -10.84 11.44 11.65
CA LEU A 90 -10.99 10.01 11.35
C LEU A 90 -12.02 9.41 12.29
N THR A 91 -13.05 8.77 11.75
CA THR A 91 -13.96 7.95 12.57
C THR A 91 -13.55 6.50 12.42
N ILE A 92 -12.94 5.94 13.46
CA ILE A 92 -12.44 4.55 13.48
C ILE A 92 -13.24 3.78 14.52
N ASN A 93 -13.99 2.76 14.09
CA ASN A 93 -14.83 1.93 14.97
C ASN A 93 -15.74 2.78 15.87
N GLY A 94 -16.37 3.80 15.28
CA GLY A 94 -17.26 4.74 15.98
C GLY A 94 -16.56 5.81 16.83
N ARG A 95 -15.23 5.83 16.90
CA ARG A 95 -14.46 6.82 17.68
C ARG A 95 -13.84 7.87 16.77
N LEU A 96 -14.07 9.14 17.10
CA LEU A 96 -13.47 10.26 16.39
C LEU A 96 -12.03 10.51 16.87
N VAL A 97 -11.09 10.50 15.94
CA VAL A 97 -9.69 10.83 16.13
C VAL A 97 -9.36 12.09 15.33
N LYS A 98 -8.79 13.09 15.99
CA LYS A 98 -8.37 14.36 15.38
C LYS A 98 -6.85 14.46 15.42
N LYS A 99 -6.20 14.58 14.26
CA LYS A 99 -4.73 14.67 14.15
C LYS A 99 -4.33 15.60 13.02
N ASN A 100 -3.16 16.22 13.13
CA ASN A 100 -2.47 16.75 11.97
C ASN A 100 -1.62 15.60 11.41
N ALA A 101 -1.72 15.34 10.11
CA ALA A 101 -1.04 14.23 9.45
C ALA A 101 -0.35 14.72 8.18
N LEU A 102 0.79 14.12 7.86
CA LEU A 102 1.41 14.27 6.54
C LEU A 102 0.86 13.24 5.55
N GLN A 103 0.50 12.08 6.06
CA GLN A 103 -0.08 10.98 5.29
C GLN A 103 -0.93 10.12 6.20
N ILE A 104 -1.89 9.42 5.62
CA ILE A 104 -2.67 8.39 6.31
C ILE A 104 -2.68 7.18 5.40
N VAL A 105 -2.35 6.02 5.95
CA VAL A 105 -2.35 4.74 5.23
C VAL A 105 -3.35 3.81 5.91
N VAL A 106 -4.32 3.33 5.14
CA VAL A 106 -5.25 2.29 5.55
C VAL A 106 -4.86 1.00 4.83
N GLY A 107 -4.33 0.02 5.56
CA GLY A 107 -3.76 -1.20 5.02
C GLY A 107 -4.56 -2.44 5.36
N ASN A 108 -4.77 -3.29 4.35
CA ASN A 108 -5.19 -4.69 4.49
C ASN A 108 -3.97 -5.64 4.59
N THR A 109 -2.80 -5.17 4.15
CA THR A 109 -1.52 -5.87 4.26
C THR A 109 -0.48 -4.98 4.94
N ARG A 110 0.74 -5.48 5.16
CA ARG A 110 1.77 -4.85 6.01
C ARG A 110 2.71 -3.92 5.24
N LEU A 111 3.13 -4.33 4.05
CA LEU A 111 4.20 -3.79 3.23
C LEU A 111 3.71 -2.70 2.29
N TYR A 112 4.15 -1.48 2.54
CA TYR A 112 4.09 -0.36 1.63
C TYR A 112 5.35 -0.31 0.77
N GLY A 113 5.17 -0.15 -0.55
CA GLY A 113 6.28 -0.12 -1.52
C GLY A 113 7.17 -1.38 -1.50
N GLY A 114 6.71 -2.48 -0.88
CA GLY A 114 7.42 -3.76 -0.80
C GLY A 114 8.51 -3.85 0.28
N ALA A 115 8.71 -2.81 1.09
CA ALA A 115 9.79 -2.79 2.09
C ALA A 115 9.38 -2.17 3.43
N ILE A 116 8.54 -1.13 3.41
CA ILE A 116 8.19 -0.36 4.62
C ILE A 116 6.94 -0.97 5.24
N LYS A 117 6.94 -1.22 6.54
CA LYS A 117 5.77 -1.77 7.24
C LYS A 117 4.94 -0.69 7.94
N TYR A 118 4.18 0.10 7.20
CA TYR A 118 3.29 1.12 7.83
C TYR A 118 2.27 0.46 8.76
N THR A 119 1.62 -0.59 8.29
CA THR A 119 0.57 -1.35 8.98
C THR A 119 1.13 -2.69 9.44
N TRP A 120 2.16 -2.65 10.29
CA TRP A 120 2.96 -3.83 10.65
C TRP A 120 2.20 -4.96 11.35
N LYS A 121 0.99 -4.71 11.86
CA LYS A 121 0.09 -5.70 12.48
C LYS A 121 -0.98 -6.26 11.53
N ALA A 122 -1.14 -5.69 10.34
CA ALA A 122 -2.19 -6.08 9.41
C ALA A 122 -2.13 -7.57 9.05
N LYS A 123 -3.31 -8.16 8.97
CA LYS A 123 -3.55 -9.51 8.45
C LYS A 123 -4.67 -9.39 7.42
N CYS A 124 -4.48 -10.02 6.27
CA CYS A 124 -5.42 -9.90 5.16
C CYS A 124 -6.63 -10.83 5.29
N ASP A 125 -6.88 -11.44 6.44
CA ASP A 125 -7.90 -12.47 6.66
C ASP A 125 -8.52 -12.42 8.07
N ASP A 126 -8.38 -11.30 8.78
CA ASP A 126 -8.91 -11.11 10.14
C ASP A 126 -10.17 -10.23 10.20
N GLY A 127 -10.69 -9.79 9.05
CA GLY A 127 -11.86 -8.94 8.93
C GLY A 127 -11.62 -7.48 9.29
N LEU A 128 -10.36 -7.06 9.48
CA LEU A 128 -10.01 -5.70 9.90
C LEU A 128 -9.13 -4.98 8.86
N LEU A 129 -9.09 -3.65 8.96
CA LEU A 129 -8.12 -2.82 8.29
C LEU A 129 -7.30 -2.07 9.36
N ASP A 130 -6.00 -1.94 9.11
CA ASP A 130 -5.09 -1.20 9.98
C ASP A 130 -4.91 0.23 9.48
N VAL A 131 -4.89 1.20 10.41
CA VAL A 131 -4.73 2.62 10.09
C VAL A 131 -3.43 3.13 10.69
N CYS A 132 -2.58 3.72 9.85
CA CYS A 132 -1.38 4.47 10.23
C CYS A 132 -1.59 5.95 9.87
N VAL A 133 -1.32 6.85 10.81
CA VAL A 133 -1.49 8.32 10.71
C VAL A 133 -0.16 8.99 11.02
#